data_AF-W6JZN8-F1
#
_entry.id   AF-W6JZN8-F1
#
_cell.length_a   1.000
_cell.length_b   1.000
_cell.length_c   1.000
_cell.angle_alpha   90.00
_cell.angle_beta   90.00
_cell.angle_gamma   90.00
#
_symmetry.space_group_name_H-M   'P 1'
#
loop_
_entity.id
_entity.type
_entity.pdbx_description
1 polymer ?
#
loop_
_entity_poly.entity_id
_entity_poly.type
_entity_poly.pdbx_seq_one_letter_code
_entity_poly.pdbx_strand_id
1 'polypeptide(L)'
;MMISEAVETKFGQLAGADLTGYENAVNVVMRQISAVSGLPEHLLGIGGDNPTSADSIRASEAALTARAEARQGTFGRAWQRVAQLMTAIRTGVDPAAVEVSVQWADPSTRSAAQEADAIVKLHAAGILPTSYALARLGYDATEIEQIRAARRGDALDVAGLNLGSVSA
;
A
#
# COMPACT_ATOMS: atom_id res chain seq x y z
N MET A 1 -51.60 0.50 30.26
CA MET A 1 -52.61 1.45 30.77
C MET A 1 -52.36 1.61 32.26
N MET A 2 -52.01 2.80 32.74
CA MET A 2 -51.84 3.05 34.18
C MET A 2 -53.15 3.58 34.75
N ILE A 3 -53.66 2.95 35.81
CA ILE A 3 -54.91 3.32 36.49
C ILE A 3 -54.57 3.53 37.97
N SER A 4 -55.09 4.61 38.56
CA SER A 4 -54.97 4.92 40.00
C SER A 4 -56.30 5.44 40.52
N GLU A 5 -56.63 5.09 41.76
CA GLU A 5 -57.86 5.48 42.46
C GLU A 5 -57.76 6.81 43.22
N ALA A 6 -56.54 7.32 43.44
CA ALA A 6 -56.30 8.57 44.16
C ALA A 6 -56.26 9.78 43.21
N VAL A 7 -57.03 10.83 43.52
CA VAL A 7 -57.21 12.04 42.68
C VAL A 7 -55.91 12.84 42.48
N GLU A 8 -55.00 12.79 43.44
CA GLU A 8 -53.70 13.49 43.39
C GLU A 8 -52.59 12.68 42.68
N THR A 9 -52.91 11.53 42.07
CA THR A 9 -51.90 10.67 41.46
C THR A 9 -51.37 11.29 40.17
N LYS A 10 -50.10 11.69 40.17
CA LYS A 10 -49.41 12.13 38.95
C LYS A 10 -48.67 10.94 38.35
N PHE A 11 -49.05 10.55 37.14
CA PHE A 11 -48.30 9.56 36.37
C PHE A 11 -47.09 10.22 35.70
N GLY A 12 -45.90 9.66 35.90
CA GLY A 12 -44.71 10.05 35.14
C GLY A 12 -44.78 9.55 33.69
N GLN A 13 -43.91 10.08 32.84
CA GLN A 13 -43.67 9.49 31.52
C GLN A 13 -42.87 8.19 31.67
N LEU A 14 -43.33 7.11 31.02
CA LEU A 14 -42.48 5.95 30.80
C LEU A 14 -41.36 6.36 29.85
N ALA A 15 -40.13 5.97 30.16
CA ALA A 15 -39.03 6.11 29.22
C ALA A 15 -39.43 5.47 27.90
N GLY A 16 -39.26 6.21 26.80
CA GLY A 16 -39.46 5.66 25.45
C GLY A 16 -38.52 4.48 25.22
N ALA A 17 -38.82 3.67 24.20
CA ALA A 17 -37.90 2.62 23.79
C ALA A 17 -36.56 3.25 23.36
N ASP A 18 -35.49 2.90 24.07
CA ASP A 18 -34.12 3.33 23.76
C ASP A 18 -33.42 2.25 22.92
N LEU A 19 -32.86 2.66 21.78
CA LEU A 19 -32.15 1.78 20.85
C LEU A 19 -30.64 1.72 21.12
N THR A 20 -30.11 2.56 22.04
CA THR A 20 -28.68 2.62 22.34
C THR A 20 -28.10 1.28 22.81
N GLY A 21 -28.90 0.45 23.50
CA GLY A 21 -28.48 -0.91 23.87
C GLY A 21 -28.16 -1.82 22.68
N TYR A 22 -28.93 -1.71 21.59
CA TYR A 22 -28.72 -2.49 20.37
C TYR A 22 -27.52 -2.00 19.57
N GLU A 23 -27.35 -0.68 19.47
CA GLU A 23 -26.19 -0.06 18.82
C GLU A 23 -24.89 -0.49 19.52
N ASN A 24 -24.87 -0.47 20.85
CA ASN A 24 -23.72 -0.93 21.63
C ASN A 24 -23.41 -2.41 21.40
N ALA A 25 -24.44 -3.26 21.33
CA ALA A 25 -24.25 -4.69 21.04
C ALA A 25 -23.62 -4.91 19.64
N VAL A 26 -24.09 -4.19 18.62
CA VAL A 26 -23.52 -4.26 17.26
C VAL A 26 -22.07 -3.77 17.26
N ASN A 27 -21.77 -2.66 17.93
CA ASN A 27 -20.41 -2.13 18.03
C ASN A 27 -19.43 -3.13 18.69
N VAL A 28 -19.87 -3.85 19.73
CA VAL A 28 -19.07 -4.91 20.36
C VAL A 28 -18.78 -6.04 19.38
N VAL A 29 -19.79 -6.52 18.64
CA VAL A 29 -19.62 -7.58 17.65
C VAL A 29 -18.67 -7.14 16.53
N MET A 30 -18.82 -5.91 16.03
CA MET A 30 -17.95 -5.38 14.98
C MET A 30 -16.50 -5.25 15.45
N ARG A 31 -16.25 -4.87 16.72
CA ARG A 31 -14.89 -4.88 17.31
C ARG A 31 -14.31 -6.28 17.45
N GLN A 32 -15.14 -7.27 17.79
CA GLN A 32 -14.69 -8.68 17.82
C GLN A 32 -14.30 -9.17 16.42
N ILE A 33 -15.07 -8.79 15.39
CA ILE A 33 -14.75 -9.08 13.99
C ILE A 33 -13.41 -8.42 13.62
N SER A 34 -13.20 -7.15 13.98
CA SER A 34 -11.91 -6.46 13.79
C SER A 34 -10.75 -7.26 14.39
N ALA A 35 -10.88 -7.69 15.65
CA ALA A 35 -9.84 -8.42 16.36
C ALA A 35 -9.51 -9.78 15.72
N VAL A 36 -10.51 -10.53 15.27
CA VAL A 36 -10.30 -11.86 14.65
C VAL A 36 -9.80 -11.74 13.20
N SER A 37 -10.36 -10.80 12.45
CA SER A 37 -10.04 -10.62 11.03
C SER A 37 -8.75 -9.84 10.81
N GLY A 38 -8.29 -9.06 11.78
CA GLY A 38 -7.20 -8.10 11.62
C GLY A 38 -7.56 -6.90 10.72
N LEU A 39 -8.85 -6.68 10.46
CA LEU A 39 -9.34 -5.52 9.70
C LEU A 39 -9.41 -4.29 10.63
N PRO A 40 -8.86 -3.13 10.22
CA PRO A 40 -9.04 -1.88 10.93
C PRO A 40 -10.51 -1.50 11.14
N GLU A 41 -10.83 -0.87 12.28
CA GLU A 41 -12.19 -0.44 12.63
C GLU A 41 -12.79 0.55 11.63
N HIS A 42 -11.97 1.38 10.99
CA HIS A 42 -12.41 2.35 9.98
C HIS A 42 -12.91 1.66 8.69
N LEU A 43 -12.43 0.45 8.37
CA LEU A 43 -12.97 -0.35 7.26
C LEU A 43 -14.29 -1.03 7.60
N LEU A 44 -14.61 -1.15 8.89
CA LEU A 44 -15.84 -1.77 9.40
C LEU A 44 -16.94 -0.74 9.72
N GLY A 45 -16.68 0.56 9.51
CA GLY A 45 -17.64 1.63 9.78
C GLY A 45 -17.85 1.93 11.27
N ILE A 46 -16.96 1.45 12.15
CA ILE A 46 -17.02 1.67 13.61
C ILE A 46 -16.10 2.83 14.04
N GLY A 47 -15.45 3.49 13.07
CA GLY A 47 -14.50 4.57 13.32
C GLY A 47 -15.20 5.82 13.87
N GLY A 48 -14.52 6.54 14.76
CA GLY A 48 -15.02 7.83 15.23
C GLY A 48 -14.96 8.91 14.14
N ASP A 49 -15.74 9.97 14.30
CA ASP A 49 -15.88 11.10 13.34
C ASP A 49 -14.60 11.93 13.12
N ASN A 50 -13.48 11.57 13.75
CA ASN A 50 -12.23 12.30 13.57
C ASN A 50 -11.54 11.88 12.28
N PRO A 51 -11.19 12.83 11.39
CA PRO A 51 -10.45 12.51 10.18
C PRO A 51 -9.10 11.88 10.55
N THR A 52 -8.96 10.60 10.20
CA THR A 52 -7.75 9.82 10.50
C THR A 52 -6.61 10.31 9.61
N SER A 53 -5.47 10.67 10.21
CA SER A 53 -4.29 11.07 9.44
C SER A 53 -3.79 9.90 8.56
N ALA A 54 -3.09 10.21 7.46
CA ALA A 54 -2.54 9.18 6.58
C ALA A 54 -1.56 8.23 7.29
N ASP A 55 -0.80 8.71 8.27
CA ASP A 55 0.09 7.87 9.08
C ASP A 55 -0.70 6.95 10.01
N SER A 56 -1.80 7.44 10.59
CA SER A 56 -2.69 6.65 11.45
C SER A 56 -3.43 5.55 10.67
N ILE A 57 -3.86 5.83 9.44
CA ILE A 57 -4.43 4.82 8.53
C ILE A 57 -3.39 3.73 8.25
N ARG A 58 -2.18 4.12 7.84
CA ARG A 58 -1.08 3.18 7.56
C ARG A 58 -0.71 2.33 8.79
N ALA A 59 -0.61 2.94 9.97
CA ALA A 59 -0.34 2.20 11.20
C ALA A 59 -1.41 1.16 11.50
N SER A 60 -2.69 1.48 11.26
CA SER A 60 -3.79 0.54 11.44
C SER A 60 -3.81 -0.59 10.40
N GLU A 61 -3.37 -0.31 9.16
CA GLU A 61 -3.31 -1.28 8.06
C GLU A 61 -2.04 -2.15 8.07
N ALA A 62 -1.06 -1.85 8.92
CA ALA A 62 0.22 -2.57 8.97
C ALA A 62 0.07 -4.09 9.12
N ALA A 63 -0.93 -4.55 9.90
CA ALA A 63 -1.23 -5.97 10.04
C ALA A 63 -1.72 -6.62 8.74
N LEU A 64 -2.46 -5.87 7.90
CA LEU A 64 -2.90 -6.34 6.58
C LEU A 64 -1.72 -6.40 5.61
N THR A 65 -0.85 -5.39 5.62
CA THR A 65 0.38 -5.36 4.82
C THR A 65 1.27 -6.56 5.15
N ALA A 66 1.55 -6.82 6.44
CA ALA A 66 2.37 -7.96 6.85
C ALA A 66 1.77 -9.31 6.42
N ARG A 67 0.44 -9.45 6.45
CA ARG A 67 -0.24 -10.66 5.96
C ARG A 67 -0.16 -10.80 4.45
N ALA A 68 -0.20 -9.69 3.71
CA ALA A 68 -0.01 -9.68 2.27
C ALA A 68 1.41 -10.10 1.90
N GLU A 69 2.44 -9.55 2.56
CA GLU A 69 3.85 -9.94 2.38
C GLU A 69 4.09 -11.43 2.66
N ALA A 70 3.52 -11.95 3.76
CA ALA A 70 3.60 -13.38 4.08
C ALA A 70 2.99 -14.26 2.97
N ARG A 71 1.86 -13.83 2.39
CA ARG A 71 1.21 -14.52 1.26
C ARG A 71 2.05 -14.41 -0.02
N GLN A 72 2.61 -13.24 -0.30
CA GLN A 72 3.53 -13.05 -1.44
C GLN A 72 4.72 -14.00 -1.35
N GLY A 73 5.33 -14.16 -0.17
CA GLY A 73 6.41 -15.13 0.05
C GLY A 73 5.97 -16.58 -0.19
N THR A 74 4.76 -16.95 0.25
CA THR A 74 4.20 -18.29 0.07
C THR A 74 3.89 -18.57 -1.40
N PHE A 75 3.21 -17.65 -2.08
CA PHE A 75 2.81 -17.80 -3.48
C PHE A 75 3.99 -17.59 -4.46
N GLY A 76 5.01 -16.83 -4.07
CA GLY A 76 6.17 -16.53 -4.91
C GLY A 76 6.87 -17.80 -5.41
N ARG A 77 7.00 -18.82 -4.55
CA ARG A 77 7.60 -20.11 -4.94
C ARG A 77 6.81 -20.83 -6.03
N ALA A 78 5.48 -20.83 -5.92
CA ALA A 78 4.61 -21.46 -6.91
C ALA A 78 4.71 -20.74 -8.26
N TRP A 79 4.68 -19.40 -8.25
CA TRP A 79 4.84 -18.59 -9.45
C TRP A 79 6.22 -18.72 -10.09
N GLN A 80 7.27 -18.81 -9.28
CA GLN A 80 8.63 -19.07 -9.77
C GLN A 80 8.69 -20.41 -10.51
N ARG A 81 8.07 -21.47 -9.95
CA ARG A 81 8.05 -22.78 -10.59
C ARG A 81 7.31 -22.76 -11.93
N VAL A 82 6.18 -22.05 -12.01
CA VAL A 82 5.43 -21.87 -13.26
C VAL A 82 6.30 -21.17 -14.30
N ALA A 83 6.95 -20.07 -13.94
CA ALA A 83 7.81 -19.32 -14.86
C ALA A 83 9.05 -20.11 -15.33
N GLN A 84 9.64 -20.93 -14.45
CA GLN A 84 10.72 -21.86 -14.80
C GLN A 84 10.25 -22.88 -15.84
N LEU A 85 9.10 -23.52 -15.62
CA LEU A 85 8.55 -24.51 -16.55
C LEU A 85 8.21 -23.89 -17.91
N MET A 86 7.57 -22.71 -17.91
CA MET A 86 7.26 -22.00 -19.15
C MET A 86 8.52 -21.68 -19.97
N THR A 87 9.59 -21.26 -19.28
CA THR A 87 10.86 -20.93 -19.94
C THR A 87 11.56 -22.18 -20.46
N ALA A 88 11.61 -23.25 -19.67
CA ALA A 88 12.20 -24.52 -20.05
C ALA A 88 11.54 -25.12 -21.30
N ILE A 89 10.20 -25.10 -21.36
CA ILE A 89 9.45 -25.57 -22.54
C ILE A 89 9.80 -24.71 -23.77
N ARG A 90 9.92 -23.39 -23.60
CA ARG A 90 10.22 -22.46 -24.70
C ARG A 90 11.64 -22.62 -25.24
N THR A 91 12.62 -22.92 -24.39
CA THR A 91 14.05 -22.99 -24.77
C THR A 91 14.57 -24.41 -24.93
N GLY A 92 13.78 -25.44 -24.59
CA GLY A 92 14.18 -26.84 -24.66
C GLY A 92 15.27 -27.24 -23.65
N VAL A 93 15.46 -26.45 -22.59
CA VAL A 93 16.45 -26.72 -21.54
C VAL A 93 15.80 -27.38 -20.32
N ASP A 94 16.60 -28.01 -19.47
CA ASP A 94 16.14 -28.53 -18.19
C ASP A 94 15.56 -27.40 -17.32
N PRO A 95 14.32 -27.52 -16.79
CA PRO A 95 13.77 -26.57 -15.82
C PRO A 95 14.68 -26.28 -14.61
N ALA A 96 15.54 -27.22 -14.21
CA ALA A 96 16.50 -27.01 -13.12
C ALA A 96 17.62 -26.03 -13.48
N ALA A 97 17.90 -25.84 -14.78
CA ALA A 97 18.91 -24.90 -15.27
C ALA A 97 18.36 -23.47 -15.45
N VAL A 98 17.07 -23.24 -15.19
CA VAL A 98 16.40 -21.95 -15.38
C VAL A 98 16.31 -21.20 -14.06
N GLU A 99 17.08 -20.11 -13.96
CA GLU A 99 16.96 -19.15 -12.85
C GLU A 99 15.89 -18.11 -13.14
N VAL A 100 14.87 -18.03 -12.28
CA VAL A 100 13.83 -17.01 -12.31
C VAL A 100 13.61 -16.49 -10.91
N SER A 101 13.50 -15.17 -10.76
CA SER A 101 13.09 -14.50 -9.53
C SER A 101 11.70 -13.87 -9.69
N VAL A 102 10.81 -14.10 -8.74
CA VAL A 102 9.51 -13.41 -8.68
C VAL A 102 9.66 -12.17 -7.79
N GLN A 103 9.27 -11.02 -8.32
CA GLN A 103 9.20 -9.77 -7.57
C GLN A 103 7.74 -9.35 -7.46
N TRP A 104 7.25 -9.17 -6.24
CA TRP A 104 5.91 -8.68 -5.96
C TRP A 104 5.94 -7.17 -5.76
N ALA A 105 4.85 -6.50 -6.14
CA ALA A 105 4.64 -5.11 -5.77
C ALA A 105 4.41 -4.98 -4.26
N ASP A 106 4.85 -3.86 -3.69
CA ASP A 106 4.61 -3.51 -2.29
C ASP A 106 3.09 -3.45 -2.02
N PRO A 107 2.57 -4.23 -1.05
CA PRO A 107 1.14 -4.26 -0.75
C PRO A 107 0.66 -3.12 0.17
N SER A 108 1.55 -2.23 0.62
CA SER A 108 1.19 -1.11 1.50
C SER A 108 0.40 -0.02 0.76
N THR A 109 -0.49 0.64 1.49
CA THR A 109 -1.22 1.82 1.00
C THR A 109 -0.23 2.97 0.79
N ARG A 110 0.21 3.16 -0.46
CA ARG A 110 1.23 4.14 -0.84
C ARG A 110 0.83 5.56 -0.47
N SER A 111 1.72 6.28 0.21
CA SER A 111 1.88 7.72 -0.02
C SER A 111 3.01 7.89 -1.02
N ALA A 112 2.68 8.10 -2.30
CA ALA A 112 3.68 8.34 -3.35
C ALA A 112 4.64 9.49 -2.97
N ALA A 113 4.18 10.44 -2.16
CA ALA A 113 4.98 11.55 -1.66
C ALA A 113 6.08 11.13 -0.67
N GLN A 114 5.80 10.21 0.26
CA GLN A 114 6.80 9.74 1.24
C GLN A 114 7.85 8.83 0.60
N GLU A 115 7.42 7.97 -0.33
CA GLU A 115 8.35 7.12 -1.08
C GLU A 115 9.28 7.96 -1.95
N ALA A 116 8.74 8.97 -2.66
CA ALA A 116 9.56 9.90 -3.43
C ALA A 116 10.56 10.66 -2.55
N ASP A 117 10.14 11.19 -1.39
CA ASP A 117 11.03 11.89 -0.45
C ASP A 117 12.15 10.96 0.07
N ALA A 118 11.82 9.71 0.42
CA ALA A 118 12.82 8.73 0.84
C ALA A 118 13.81 8.40 -0.28
N ILE A 119 13.34 8.22 -1.52
CA ILE A 119 14.19 7.94 -2.68
C ILE A 119 15.12 9.13 -2.97
N VAL A 120 14.60 10.36 -2.92
CA VAL A 120 15.39 11.58 -3.10
C VAL A 120 16.49 11.68 -2.04
N LYS A 121 16.18 11.40 -0.77
CA LYS A 121 17.17 11.40 0.31
C LYS A 121 18.26 10.34 0.12
N LEU A 122 17.89 9.13 -0.27
CA LEU A 122 18.85 8.04 -0.53
C LEU A 122 19.73 8.31 -1.76
N HIS A 123 19.18 8.95 -2.79
CA HIS A 123 19.93 9.40 -3.96
C HIS A 123 20.87 10.54 -3.62
N ALA A 124 20.41 11.55 -2.88
CA ALA A 124 21.22 12.67 -2.43
C ALA A 124 22.38 12.22 -1.51
N ALA A 125 22.18 11.17 -0.71
CA ALA A 125 23.22 10.55 0.11
C ALA A 125 24.24 9.71 -0.70
N GLY A 126 24.03 9.54 -2.01
CA GLY A 126 24.90 8.74 -2.88
C GLY A 126 24.75 7.22 -2.74
N ILE A 127 23.73 6.76 -2.01
CA ILE A 127 23.49 5.32 -1.76
C ILE A 127 22.81 4.69 -2.98
N LEU A 128 21.86 5.40 -3.60
CA LEU A 128 21.15 4.91 -4.78
C LEU A 128 21.68 5.56 -6.06
N PRO A 129 22.10 4.76 -7.06
CA PRO A 129 22.33 5.27 -8.41
C PRO A 129 21.05 5.87 -8.99
N THR A 130 21.18 6.93 -9.79
CA THR A 130 20.03 7.64 -10.40
C THR A 130 19.06 6.70 -11.12
N SER A 131 19.56 5.72 -11.88
CA SER A 131 18.69 4.78 -12.60
C SER A 131 17.90 3.86 -11.68
N TYR A 132 18.46 3.50 -10.54
CA TYR A 132 17.77 2.67 -9.56
C TYR A 132 16.69 3.48 -8.83
N ALA A 133 16.99 4.74 -8.52
CA ALA A 133 16.00 5.68 -7.98
C ALA A 133 14.81 5.88 -8.94
N LEU A 134 15.07 6.05 -10.24
CA LEU A 134 14.02 6.19 -11.26
C LEU A 134 13.18 4.90 -11.42
N ALA A 135 13.82 3.73 -11.47
CA ALA A 135 13.09 2.47 -11.52
C ALA A 135 12.16 2.29 -10.31
N ARG A 136 12.61 2.70 -9.11
CA ARG A 136 11.81 2.62 -7.89
C ARG A 136 10.66 3.63 -7.85
N LEU A 137 10.80 4.77 -8.53
CA LEU A 137 9.71 5.73 -8.76
C LEU A 137 8.68 5.24 -9.79
N GLY A 138 8.93 4.09 -10.44
CA GLY A 138 8.00 3.46 -11.38
C GLY A 138 8.25 3.79 -12.85
N TYR A 139 9.36 4.43 -13.19
CA TYR A 139 9.75 4.63 -14.58
C TYR A 139 10.14 3.31 -15.23
N ASP A 140 9.71 3.11 -16.47
CA ASP A 140 10.09 1.93 -17.25
C ASP A 140 11.52 2.02 -17.79
N ALA A 141 12.04 0.90 -18.30
CA ALA A 141 13.43 0.83 -18.79
C ALA A 141 13.70 1.79 -19.96
N THR A 142 12.71 2.02 -20.81
CA THR A 142 12.77 2.95 -21.94
C THR A 142 12.81 4.40 -21.49
N GLU A 143 11.96 4.79 -20.55
CA GLU A 143 11.91 6.12 -19.93
C GLU A 143 13.22 6.43 -19.20
N ILE A 144 13.77 5.46 -18.46
CA ILE A 144 15.06 5.63 -17.77
C ILE A 144 16.19 5.90 -18.77
N GLU A 145 16.21 5.20 -19.91
CA GLU A 145 17.22 5.45 -20.96
C GLU A 145 17.03 6.83 -21.62
N GLN A 146 15.79 7.27 -21.85
CA GLN A 146 15.53 8.62 -22.34
C GLN A 146 16.00 9.70 -21.36
N ILE A 147 15.74 9.53 -20.06
CA ILE A 147 16.19 10.45 -19.01
C ILE A 147 17.72 10.48 -18.95
N ARG A 148 18.38 9.33 -19.07
CA ARG A 148 19.86 9.24 -19.14
C ARG A 148 20.41 9.95 -20.36
N ALA A 149 19.79 9.78 -21.53
CA ALA A 149 20.19 10.42 -22.76
C ALA A 149 20.03 11.95 -22.68
N ALA A 150 18.90 12.43 -22.17
CA ALA A 150 18.65 13.85 -21.93
C ALA A 150 19.68 14.44 -20.96
N ARG A 151 19.92 13.80 -19.82
CA ARG A 151 20.91 14.27 -18.83
C ARG A 151 22.34 14.28 -19.37
N ARG A 152 22.69 13.35 -20.27
CA ARG A 152 23.98 13.36 -20.97
C ARG A 152 24.06 14.53 -21.94
N GLY A 153 22.99 14.83 -22.68
CA GLY A 153 22.86 16.01 -23.52
C GLY A 153 23.06 17.31 -22.73
N ASP A 154 22.31 17.48 -21.64
CA ASP A 154 22.42 18.65 -20.76
C ASP A 154 23.83 18.81 -20.19
N ALA A 155 24.48 17.71 -19.80
CA ALA A 155 25.85 17.74 -19.28
C ALA A 155 26.88 18.13 -20.36
N LEU A 156 26.67 17.74 -21.62
CA LEU A 156 27.52 18.12 -22.74
C LEU A 156 27.33 19.60 -23.12
N ASP A 157 26.10 20.10 -23.06
CA ASP A 157 25.76 21.50 -23.29
C ASP A 157 26.37 22.39 -22.20
N VAL A 158 26.27 21.98 -20.93
CA VAL A 158 26.87 22.67 -19.79
C VAL A 158 28.41 22.61 -19.83
N ALA A 159 29.00 21.52 -20.32
CA ALA A 159 30.45 21.40 -20.51
C ALA A 159 30.98 22.18 -21.73
N GLY A 160 30.11 22.81 -22.53
CA GLY A 160 30.48 23.62 -23.69
C GLY A 160 31.08 22.83 -24.86
N LEU A 161 30.92 21.49 -24.88
CA LEU A 161 31.48 20.61 -25.91
C LEU A 161 30.56 20.56 -27.14
N ASN A 162 30.62 21.60 -27.97
CA ASN A 162 29.98 21.60 -29.28
C ASN A 162 30.73 20.68 -30.26
N LEU A 163 30.26 19.44 -30.39
CA LEU A 163 30.76 18.43 -31.35
C LEU A 163 30.59 18.84 -32.83
N GLY A 164 29.87 19.94 -33.11
CA GLY A 164 29.74 20.50 -34.47
C GLY A 164 31.01 21.18 -35.01
N SER A 165 32.08 21.29 -34.22
CA SER A 165 33.35 21.93 -34.63
C SER A 165 34.44 20.95 -35.10
N VAL A 166 34.20 19.63 -35.04
CA VAL A 166 35.22 18.60 -35.38
C VAL A 166 35.01 17.98 -36.77
N SER A 167 34.02 18.44 -37.53
CA SER A 167 33.86 18.09 -38.95
C SER A 167 34.27 19.26 -39.84
N ALA A 168 35.58 19.39 -40.08
CA ALA A 168 36.16 20.15 -41.18
C ALA A 168 37.37 19.39 -41.73
#